data_AF-A0A367ADH6-F1
#
_entry.id   AF-A0A367ADH6-F1
#
_cell.length_a   1.000
_cell.length_b   1.000
_cell.length_c   1.000
_cell.angle_alpha   90.00
_cell.angle_beta   90.00
_cell.angle_gamma   90.00
#
_symmetry.space_group_name_H-M   'P 1'
#
loop_
_entity.id
_entity.type
_entity.pdbx_description
1 polymer ?
#
loop_
_entity_poly.entity_id
_entity_poly.type
_entity_poly.pdbx_seq_one_letter_code
_entity_poly.pdbx_strand_id
1 'polypeptide(L)'
;MRHVTTRRARSITLLLAGALVLSACGGGSDDEVAASAPTSTSVAPTSTAPAETSAVEPATVESTTFSGPAVDIFGADQVQAAYDLTTQFAERNSFVIEHMDHNSVETPADYEGPGVIDHMSHAMAEDYRATVAGAFAGDAGANDRLKSITYTSLIGGNSSFRAEGPAIVDHTIGDASAAFDETNGGRLALTFTQHVNVRANRDSEPVLIGLDKTMTFYLIETAAGGQHTWLIDGLSAEWAGGQVVPDTSGS
;
A
#
# COMPACT_ATOMS: atom_id res chain seq x y z
N MET A 1 40.61 -7.38 7.21
CA MET A 1 40.30 -6.45 6.12
C MET A 1 39.96 -7.25 4.87
N ARG A 2 38.67 -7.45 4.58
CA ARG A 2 38.21 -8.08 3.34
C ARG A 2 37.43 -7.05 2.54
N HIS A 3 37.91 -6.75 1.34
CA HIS A 3 37.25 -5.85 0.39
C HIS A 3 35.95 -6.52 -0.09
N VAL A 4 34.83 -5.83 0.13
CA VAL A 4 33.53 -6.17 -0.46
C VAL A 4 33.38 -5.34 -1.74
N THR A 5 33.35 -6.04 -2.88
CA THR A 5 33.25 -5.44 -4.20
C THR A 5 31.78 -5.33 -4.60
N THR A 6 31.23 -4.12 -4.58
CA THR A 6 29.84 -3.84 -5.00
C THR A 6 29.74 -3.88 -6.53
N ARG A 7 29.03 -4.86 -7.10
CA ARG A 7 28.66 -4.87 -8.53
C ARG A 7 27.32 -4.16 -8.71
N ARG A 8 27.35 -2.93 -9.23
CA ARG A 8 26.16 -2.22 -9.75
C ARG A 8 25.73 -2.84 -11.08
N ALA A 9 24.50 -3.34 -11.14
CA ALA A 9 23.86 -3.71 -12.39
C ALA A 9 23.46 -2.43 -13.16
N ARG A 10 23.80 -2.38 -14.45
CA ARG A 10 23.43 -1.30 -15.37
C ARG A 10 22.13 -1.72 -16.09
N SER A 11 21.04 -1.01 -15.85
CA SER A 11 19.79 -1.19 -16.61
C SER A 11 19.87 -0.38 -17.91
N ILE A 12 19.50 -1.04 -19.00
CA ILE A 12 19.47 -0.52 -20.37
C ILE A 12 18.11 0.16 -20.60
N THR A 13 18.12 1.47 -20.87
CA THR A 13 16.93 2.26 -21.22
C THR A 13 16.55 2.03 -22.68
N LEU A 14 15.36 1.49 -22.95
CA LEU A 14 14.75 1.42 -24.27
C LEU A 14 13.80 2.62 -24.45
N LEU A 15 14.15 3.53 -25.36
CA LEU A 15 13.30 4.63 -25.82
C LEU A 15 12.29 4.11 -26.85
N LEU A 16 10.99 4.20 -26.55
CA LEU A 16 9.93 4.08 -27.55
C LEU A 16 9.45 5.48 -27.97
N ALA A 17 9.60 5.78 -29.25
CA ALA A 17 9.10 7.00 -29.88
C ALA A 17 7.62 6.81 -30.26
N GLY A 18 6.74 7.67 -29.72
CA GLY A 18 5.33 7.74 -30.09
C GLY A 18 5.09 8.61 -31.33
N ALA A 19 4.22 8.13 -32.23
CA ALA A 19 3.68 8.89 -33.35
C ALA A 19 2.29 9.42 -32.99
N LEU A 20 2.13 10.75 -33.01
CA LEU A 20 0.86 11.46 -32.92
C LEU A 20 0.20 11.50 -34.30
N VAL A 21 -1.05 11.06 -34.40
CA VAL A 21 -1.91 11.33 -35.56
C VAL A 21 -3.10 12.17 -35.09
N LEU A 22 -3.10 13.43 -35.51
CA LEU A 22 -4.24 14.34 -35.48
C LEU A 22 -5.22 13.93 -36.59
N SER A 23 -6.51 13.78 -36.25
CA SER A 23 -7.60 13.76 -37.21
C SER A 23 -8.67 14.76 -36.82
N ALA A 24 -9.08 15.53 -37.82
CA ALA A 24 -9.85 16.76 -37.74
C ALA A 24 -11.36 16.56 -38.03
N CYS A 25 -12.13 17.55 -37.59
CA CYS A 25 -13.34 18.15 -38.16
C CYS A 25 -14.37 17.31 -38.95
N GLY A 26 -15.61 17.38 -38.47
CA GLY A 26 -16.86 17.39 -39.25
C GLY A 26 -18.03 17.48 -38.25
N GLY A 27 -19.04 18.34 -38.35
CA GLY A 27 -19.53 19.13 -39.47
C GLY A 27 -21.00 18.77 -39.73
N GLY A 28 -21.94 19.54 -39.13
CA GLY A 28 -23.32 19.73 -39.59
C GLY A 28 -24.40 18.77 -39.08
N SER A 29 -25.47 19.31 -38.49
CA SER A 29 -26.75 19.60 -39.18
C SER A 29 -27.87 19.83 -38.15
N ASP A 30 -28.59 20.92 -38.32
CA ASP A 30 -29.86 21.24 -37.66
C ASP A 30 -30.95 20.22 -38.01
N ASP A 31 -31.68 19.75 -37.01
CA ASP A 31 -33.02 19.17 -37.20
C ASP A 31 -33.92 19.58 -36.03
N GLU A 32 -34.78 20.55 -36.31
CA GLU A 32 -35.86 21.02 -35.44
C GLU A 32 -37.08 20.12 -35.66
N VAL A 33 -37.39 19.26 -34.68
CA VAL A 33 -38.62 18.47 -34.67
C VAL A 33 -39.39 18.75 -33.38
N ALA A 34 -40.50 19.47 -33.53
CA ALA A 34 -41.47 19.70 -32.46
C ALA A 34 -42.27 18.40 -32.19
N ALA A 35 -42.23 17.92 -30.94
CA ALA A 35 -43.19 16.92 -30.45
C ALA A 35 -43.42 17.02 -28.92
N SER A 36 -44.65 17.39 -28.59
CA SER A 36 -45.48 17.03 -27.42
C SER A 36 -44.81 16.81 -26.05
N ALA A 37 -45.13 17.71 -25.11
CA ALA A 37 -44.81 17.61 -23.69
C ALA A 37 -45.46 16.37 -23.03
N PRO A 38 -44.69 15.43 -22.46
CA PRO A 38 -45.23 14.39 -21.60
C PRO A 38 -45.48 14.93 -20.18
N THR A 39 -46.63 14.56 -19.62
CA THR A 39 -47.00 14.79 -18.22
C THR A 39 -45.92 14.24 -17.29
N SER A 40 -45.22 15.13 -16.58
CA SER A 40 -44.19 14.75 -15.60
C SER A 40 -44.84 14.17 -14.34
N THR A 41 -44.93 12.85 -14.27
CA THR A 41 -45.06 12.15 -12.99
C THR A 41 -43.73 12.28 -12.27
N SER A 42 -43.65 13.24 -11.35
CA SER A 42 -42.53 13.40 -10.43
C SER A 42 -42.46 12.17 -9.53
N VAL A 43 -41.66 11.19 -9.93
CA VAL A 43 -41.25 10.10 -9.05
C VAL A 43 -40.22 10.72 -8.11
N ALA A 44 -40.46 10.64 -6.81
CA ALA A 44 -39.48 11.08 -5.82
C ALA A 44 -38.15 10.37 -6.11
N PRO A 45 -37.00 11.07 -6.09
CA PRO A 45 -35.72 10.40 -6.26
C PRO A 45 -35.61 9.34 -5.16
N THR A 46 -35.54 8.07 -5.56
CA THR A 46 -35.10 7.01 -4.67
C THR A 46 -33.73 7.43 -4.19
N SER A 47 -33.62 7.74 -2.90
CA SER A 47 -32.33 7.99 -2.25
C SER A 47 -31.50 6.73 -2.43
N THR A 48 -30.65 6.70 -3.46
CA THR A 48 -29.59 5.70 -3.58
C THR A 48 -28.78 5.83 -2.31
N ALA A 49 -28.79 4.80 -1.47
CA ALA A 49 -27.90 4.76 -0.31
C ALA A 49 -26.48 5.06 -0.80
N PRO A 50 -25.66 5.80 -0.03
CA PRO A 50 -24.28 6.04 -0.40
C PRO A 50 -23.65 4.70 -0.78
N ALA A 51 -22.95 4.64 -1.92
CA ALA A 51 -22.09 3.50 -2.21
C ALA A 51 -21.25 3.26 -0.96
N GLU A 52 -21.35 2.06 -0.39
CA GLU A 52 -20.55 1.71 0.78
C GLU A 52 -19.09 1.91 0.35
N THR A 53 -18.44 2.90 0.97
CA THR A 53 -16.99 3.10 0.84
C THR A 53 -16.34 1.75 1.02
N SER A 54 -15.64 1.28 0.00
CA SER A 54 -14.96 -0.01 0.00
C SER A 54 -14.22 -0.17 1.32
N ALA A 55 -14.65 -1.12 2.13
CA ALA A 55 -14.07 -1.34 3.45
C ALA A 55 -12.85 -2.25 3.34
N VAL A 56 -11.92 -2.12 4.28
CA VAL A 56 -10.82 -3.06 4.48
C VAL A 56 -11.20 -3.93 5.68
N GLU A 57 -11.17 -5.26 5.53
CA GLU A 57 -11.30 -6.14 6.69
C GLU A 57 -10.09 -5.98 7.61
N PRO A 58 -10.27 -5.89 8.94
CA PRO A 58 -9.15 -5.86 9.88
C PRO A 58 -8.23 -7.06 9.70
N ALA A 59 -6.94 -6.84 9.89
CA ALA A 59 -5.97 -7.91 9.76
C ALA A 59 -6.13 -8.95 10.88
N THR A 60 -6.08 -10.23 10.53
CA THR A 60 -5.82 -11.28 11.51
C THR A 60 -4.32 -11.37 11.77
N VAL A 61 -3.88 -10.87 12.92
CA VAL A 61 -2.48 -10.96 13.34
C VAL A 61 -2.23 -12.28 14.05
N GLU A 62 -1.35 -13.12 13.49
CA GLU A 62 -0.99 -14.39 14.09
C GLU A 62 -0.13 -14.18 15.34
N SER A 63 -0.46 -14.90 16.41
CA SER A 63 0.36 -14.96 17.60
C SER A 63 1.68 -15.65 17.30
N THR A 64 2.78 -15.04 17.71
CA THR A 64 4.12 -15.62 17.62
C THR A 64 4.78 -15.63 18.99
N THR A 65 5.81 -16.45 19.16
CA THR A 65 6.68 -16.42 20.34
C THR A 65 8.11 -16.19 19.86
N PHE A 66 8.65 -15.03 20.20
CA PHE A 66 10.02 -14.69 19.82
C PHE A 66 11.05 -15.38 20.71
N SER A 67 12.21 -15.69 20.13
CA SER A 67 13.36 -16.25 20.84
C SER A 67 14.67 -15.88 20.14
N GLY A 68 15.80 -16.12 20.81
CA GLY A 68 17.14 -15.85 20.27
C GLY A 68 17.70 -14.47 20.63
N PRO A 69 18.75 -14.01 19.93
CA PRO A 69 19.56 -12.86 20.36
C PRO A 69 18.79 -11.56 20.58
N ALA A 70 17.76 -11.29 19.77
CA ALA A 70 16.91 -10.11 19.95
C ALA A 70 16.19 -10.14 21.32
N VAL A 71 15.66 -11.29 21.71
CA VAL A 71 15.00 -11.48 23.01
C VAL A 71 16.01 -11.44 24.15
N ASP A 72 17.21 -11.98 23.97
CA ASP A 72 18.27 -11.92 24.99
C ASP A 72 18.74 -10.48 25.27
N ILE A 73 18.72 -9.62 24.25
CA ILE A 73 19.18 -8.22 24.34
C ILE A 73 18.07 -7.29 24.83
N PHE A 74 16.89 -7.35 24.21
CA PHE A 74 15.80 -6.40 24.46
C PHE A 74 14.76 -6.93 25.47
N GLY A 75 14.70 -8.24 25.69
CA GLY A 75 13.65 -8.88 26.48
C GLY A 75 12.41 -9.21 25.65
N ALA A 76 11.73 -10.32 25.99
CA ALA A 76 10.59 -10.83 25.25
C ALA A 76 9.43 -9.82 25.15
N ASP A 77 9.11 -9.16 26.27
CA ASP A 77 8.02 -8.18 26.33
C ASP A 77 8.27 -6.97 25.41
N GLN A 78 9.52 -6.51 25.29
CA GLN A 78 9.86 -5.39 24.42
C GLN A 78 9.83 -5.78 22.95
N VAL A 79 10.29 -6.98 22.61
CA VAL A 79 10.18 -7.51 21.24
C VAL A 79 8.71 -7.69 20.85
N GLN A 80 7.86 -8.16 21.77
CA GLN A 80 6.41 -8.24 21.53
C GLN A 80 5.79 -6.86 21.33
N ALA A 81 6.12 -5.87 22.16
CA ALA A 81 5.62 -4.50 22.00
C ALA A 81 6.05 -3.87 20.65
N ALA A 82 7.25 -4.18 20.18
CA ALA A 82 7.71 -3.81 18.83
C ALA A 82 6.88 -4.49 17.73
N TYR A 83 6.52 -5.76 17.91
CA TYR A 83 5.67 -6.48 16.96
C TYR A 83 4.28 -5.88 16.90
N ASP A 84 3.67 -5.58 18.03
CA ASP A 84 2.35 -4.94 18.10
C ASP A 84 2.35 -3.55 17.42
N LEU A 85 3.41 -2.75 17.65
CA LEU A 85 3.58 -1.45 16.99
C LEU A 85 3.68 -1.60 15.46
N THR A 86 4.55 -2.50 15.00
CA THR A 86 4.86 -2.62 13.57
C THR A 86 3.72 -3.26 12.78
N THR A 87 2.99 -4.21 13.36
CA THR A 87 1.78 -4.78 12.75
C THR A 87 0.66 -3.75 12.66
N GLN A 88 0.43 -2.95 13.71
CA GLN A 88 -0.52 -1.83 13.65
C GLN A 88 -0.12 -0.78 12.59
N PHE A 89 1.18 -0.47 12.49
CA PHE A 89 1.68 0.42 11.45
C PHE A 89 1.41 -0.13 10.05
N ALA A 90 1.67 -1.42 9.81
CA ALA A 90 1.45 -2.05 8.52
C ALA A 90 -0.03 -2.18 8.17
N GLU A 91 -0.91 -2.49 9.12
CA GLU A 91 -2.35 -2.54 8.91
C GLU A 91 -2.90 -1.18 8.44
N ARG A 92 -2.43 -0.08 9.04
CA ARG A 92 -2.88 1.27 8.68
C ARG A 92 -2.39 1.74 7.31
N ASN A 93 -1.19 1.32 6.89
CA ASN A 93 -0.46 1.99 5.81
C ASN A 93 -0.15 1.12 4.58
N SER A 94 -0.25 -0.22 4.67
CA SER A 94 0.16 -1.10 3.57
C SER A 94 -0.86 -1.19 2.42
N PHE A 95 -2.15 -1.22 2.75
CA PHE A 95 -3.25 -1.51 1.81
C PHE A 95 -4.35 -0.43 1.89
N VAL A 96 -3.95 0.81 1.64
CA VAL A 96 -4.88 1.94 1.57
C VAL A 96 -5.51 1.96 0.18
N ILE A 97 -6.84 1.87 0.10
CA ILE A 97 -7.58 1.66 -1.16
C ILE A 97 -7.37 2.83 -2.12
N GLU A 98 -7.36 4.04 -1.57
CA GLU A 98 -7.12 5.28 -2.31
C GLU A 98 -5.78 5.20 -3.05
N HIS A 99 -4.75 4.65 -2.42
CA HIS A 99 -3.43 4.49 -3.02
C HIS A 99 -3.39 3.42 -4.10
N MET A 100 -4.20 2.37 -3.92
CA MET A 100 -4.24 1.22 -4.82
C MET A 100 -5.01 1.49 -6.12
N ASP A 101 -5.93 2.46 -6.16
CA ASP A 101 -6.64 2.88 -7.37
C ASP A 101 -5.78 3.85 -8.21
N HIS A 102 -5.46 3.45 -9.43
CA HIS A 102 -4.69 4.26 -10.37
C HIS A 102 -5.39 5.58 -10.75
N ASN A 103 -6.71 5.68 -10.59
CA ASN A 103 -7.47 6.87 -10.92
C ASN A 103 -7.54 7.88 -9.77
N SER A 104 -7.05 7.52 -8.58
CA SER A 104 -6.99 8.43 -7.45
C SER A 104 -6.03 9.59 -7.73
N VAL A 105 -6.48 10.80 -7.40
CA VAL A 105 -5.61 11.98 -7.40
C VAL A 105 -4.98 12.09 -6.03
N GLU A 106 -3.81 11.46 -5.88
CA GLU A 106 -3.04 11.52 -4.65
C GLU A 106 -2.23 12.81 -4.54
N THR A 107 -1.90 13.18 -3.32
CA THR A 107 -1.00 14.26 -2.96
C THR A 107 0.05 13.75 -1.97
N PRO A 108 1.21 14.42 -1.84
CA PRO A 108 2.19 14.06 -0.82
C PRO A 108 1.63 13.97 0.60
N ALA A 109 0.61 14.78 0.93
CA ALA A 109 -0.03 14.77 2.23
C ALA A 109 -0.78 13.46 2.54
N ASP A 110 -1.25 12.75 1.51
CA ASP A 110 -1.95 11.46 1.67
C ASP A 110 -1.00 10.34 2.11
N TYR A 111 0.31 10.52 1.91
CA TYR A 111 1.36 9.62 2.38
C TYR A 111 1.92 10.02 3.75
N GLU A 112 1.75 11.29 4.14
CA GLU A 112 2.16 11.81 5.46
C GLU A 112 0.98 11.88 6.45
N GLY A 113 -0.03 11.03 6.25
CA GLY A 113 -1.23 10.98 7.08
C GLY A 113 -0.93 10.74 8.57
N PRO A 114 -1.92 11.01 9.46
CA PRO A 114 -1.75 10.88 10.90
C PRO A 114 -1.17 9.52 11.32
N GLY A 115 -0.10 9.52 12.12
CA GLY A 115 0.52 8.31 12.64
C GLY A 115 1.54 7.62 11.72
N VAL A 116 1.79 8.09 10.48
CA VAL A 116 2.88 7.54 9.65
C VAL A 116 4.23 8.00 10.20
N ILE A 117 4.41 9.32 10.29
CA ILE A 117 5.68 9.93 10.69
C ILE A 117 5.90 9.89 12.21
N ASP A 118 4.83 9.76 13.00
CA ASP A 118 4.89 9.87 14.47
C ASP A 118 5.61 8.69 15.13
N HIS A 119 5.70 7.56 14.43
CA HIS A 119 6.40 6.36 14.88
C HIS A 119 7.79 6.23 14.26
N MET A 120 8.26 7.21 13.47
CA MET A 120 9.57 7.18 12.83
C MET A 120 10.62 7.93 13.64
N SER A 121 11.88 7.50 13.55
CA SER A 121 13.01 8.34 13.95
C SER A 121 13.03 9.59 13.09
N HIS A 122 13.64 10.67 13.58
CA HIS A 122 13.72 11.92 12.82
C HIS A 122 14.35 11.72 11.44
N ALA A 123 15.44 10.95 11.37
CA ALA A 123 16.13 10.64 10.11
C ALA A 123 15.26 9.80 9.17
N MET A 124 14.54 8.80 9.69
CA MET A 124 13.63 7.99 8.88
C MET A 124 12.45 8.81 8.36
N ALA A 125 11.90 9.71 9.17
CA ALA A 125 10.83 10.61 8.74
C ALA A 125 11.30 11.55 7.61
N GLU A 126 12.51 12.11 7.71
CA GLU A 126 13.10 12.93 6.63
C GLU A 126 13.31 12.13 5.35
N ASP A 127 13.85 10.91 5.44
CA ASP A 127 14.06 10.01 4.30
C ASP A 127 12.74 9.57 3.64
N TYR A 128 11.70 9.29 4.44
CA TYR A 128 10.36 8.98 3.95
C TYR A 128 9.76 10.17 3.18
N ARG A 129 9.80 11.39 3.75
CA ARG A 129 9.31 12.60 3.06
C ARG A 129 10.07 12.87 1.77
N ALA A 130 11.39 12.69 1.78
CA ALA A 130 12.20 12.82 0.57
C ALA A 130 11.80 11.78 -0.49
N THR A 131 11.48 10.56 -0.09
CA THR A 131 10.97 9.49 -0.98
C THR A 131 9.61 9.88 -1.57
N VAL A 132 8.66 10.35 -0.75
CA VAL A 132 7.35 10.82 -1.22
C VAL A 132 7.53 11.98 -2.20
N ALA A 133 8.25 13.03 -1.83
CA ALA A 133 8.50 14.18 -2.69
C ALA A 133 9.19 13.79 -4.01
N GLY A 134 10.16 12.89 -3.96
CA GLY A 134 10.84 12.35 -5.14
C GLY A 134 9.89 11.59 -6.08
N ALA A 135 9.03 10.73 -5.53
CA ALA A 135 8.06 9.96 -6.31
C ALA A 135 7.11 10.90 -7.08
N PHE A 136 6.57 11.94 -6.42
CA PHE A 136 5.72 12.95 -7.04
C PHE A 136 6.46 13.86 -8.04
N ALA A 137 7.77 14.02 -7.89
CA ALA A 137 8.63 14.69 -8.86
C ALA A 137 9.01 13.81 -10.07
N GLY A 138 8.58 12.54 -10.09
CA GLY A 138 8.87 11.59 -11.17
C GLY A 138 10.21 10.85 -11.03
N ASP A 139 10.85 10.87 -9.86
CA ASP A 139 12.02 10.03 -9.59
C ASP A 139 11.59 8.55 -9.53
N ALA A 140 12.10 7.76 -10.49
CA ALA A 140 11.75 6.35 -10.61
C ALA A 140 12.18 5.52 -9.39
N GLY A 141 13.35 5.80 -8.80
CA GLY A 141 13.84 5.07 -7.63
C GLY A 141 13.03 5.39 -6.38
N ALA A 142 12.64 6.66 -6.22
CA ALA A 142 11.75 7.06 -5.14
C ALA A 142 10.33 6.47 -5.32
N ASN A 143 9.82 6.43 -6.55
CA ASN A 143 8.54 5.79 -6.88
C ASN A 143 8.57 4.28 -6.59
N ASP A 144 9.62 3.56 -7.01
CA ASP A 144 9.76 2.13 -6.74
C ASP A 144 9.85 1.84 -5.23
N ARG A 145 10.55 2.69 -4.48
CA ARG A 145 10.63 2.60 -3.01
C ARG A 145 9.29 2.91 -2.34
N LEU A 146 8.58 3.93 -2.81
CA LEU A 146 7.25 4.27 -2.27
C LEU A 146 6.28 3.10 -2.53
N LYS A 147 6.27 2.56 -3.76
CA LYS A 147 5.49 1.38 -4.16
C LYS A 147 5.75 0.12 -3.32
N SER A 148 6.99 -0.07 -2.86
CA SER A 148 7.28 -1.21 -2.01
C SER A 148 6.73 -1.02 -0.59
N ILE A 149 6.72 0.22 -0.09
CA ILE A 149 6.20 0.56 1.25
C ILE A 149 4.67 0.67 1.25
N THR A 150 4.08 1.27 0.22
CA THR A 150 2.64 1.47 0.05
C THR A 150 2.23 0.85 -1.28
N TYR A 151 1.24 -0.05 -1.32
CA TYR A 151 0.77 -0.56 -2.61
C TYR A 151 0.10 0.58 -3.39
N THR A 152 0.76 1.09 -4.44
CA THR A 152 0.18 2.16 -5.28
C THR A 152 -0.23 1.63 -6.65
N SER A 153 -1.34 2.09 -7.21
CA SER A 153 -1.77 1.82 -8.60
C SER A 153 -1.83 0.32 -8.95
N LEU A 154 -2.28 -0.53 -8.03
CA LEU A 154 -2.51 -1.96 -8.30
C LEU A 154 -3.69 -2.14 -9.27
N ILE A 155 -4.76 -1.36 -9.06
CA ILE A 155 -6.00 -1.44 -9.83
C ILE A 155 -6.00 -0.30 -10.85
N GLY A 156 -6.07 -0.65 -12.14
CA GLY A 156 -6.12 0.32 -13.23
C GLY A 156 -6.50 -0.31 -14.56
N GLY A 157 -6.65 0.52 -15.60
CA GLY A 157 -7.03 0.07 -16.94
C GLY A 157 -8.47 -0.46 -16.99
N ASN A 158 -8.63 -1.75 -17.32
CA ASN A 158 -9.91 -2.45 -17.36
C ASN A 158 -10.30 -3.09 -16.00
N SER A 159 -9.54 -2.78 -14.94
CA SER A 159 -9.78 -3.29 -13.60
C SER A 159 -10.37 -2.19 -12.70
N SER A 160 -11.26 -2.58 -11.78
CA SER A 160 -11.85 -1.68 -10.76
C SER A 160 -12.05 -2.46 -9.46
N PHE A 161 -12.13 -1.78 -8.32
CA PHE A 161 -12.56 -2.42 -7.09
C PHE A 161 -14.01 -2.90 -7.22
N ARG A 162 -14.36 -3.99 -6.51
CA ARG A 162 -15.77 -4.37 -6.40
C ARG A 162 -16.55 -3.30 -5.63
N ALA A 163 -17.73 -2.97 -6.13
CA ALA A 163 -18.62 -1.99 -5.49
C ALA A 163 -19.31 -2.55 -4.22
N GLU A 164 -19.34 -3.87 -4.07
CA GLU A 164 -20.05 -4.55 -2.98
C GLU A 164 -19.07 -5.25 -2.04
N GLY A 165 -19.25 -4.99 -0.74
CA GLY A 165 -18.46 -5.60 0.34
C GLY A 165 -17.05 -5.02 0.46
N PRO A 166 -16.22 -5.63 1.33
CA PRO A 166 -14.85 -5.18 1.53
C PRO A 166 -14.00 -5.40 0.27
N ALA A 167 -13.14 -4.45 -0.05
CA ALA A 167 -12.19 -4.53 -1.17
C ALA A 167 -10.96 -5.38 -0.83
N ILE A 168 -10.61 -5.46 0.45
CA ILE A 168 -9.49 -6.25 0.97
C ILE A 168 -10.06 -7.29 1.92
N VAL A 169 -9.81 -8.56 1.63
CA VAL A 169 -10.30 -9.72 2.41
C VAL A 169 -9.17 -10.69 2.69
N ASP A 170 -9.41 -11.62 3.62
CA ASP A 170 -8.43 -12.63 4.04
C ASP A 170 -7.08 -12.02 4.45
N HIS A 171 -7.11 -10.84 5.07
CA HIS A 171 -5.90 -10.14 5.47
C HIS A 171 -5.29 -10.82 6.69
N THR A 172 -4.12 -11.43 6.52
CA THR A 172 -3.35 -12.05 7.61
C THR A 172 -1.97 -11.44 7.73
N ILE A 173 -1.46 -11.35 8.95
CA ILE A 173 -0.07 -10.96 9.24
C ILE A 173 0.56 -12.10 10.05
N GLY A 174 1.58 -12.73 9.49
CA GLY A 174 2.19 -13.94 10.04
C GLY A 174 3.67 -14.07 9.67
N ASP A 175 4.22 -15.26 9.91
CA ASP A 175 5.63 -15.60 9.66
C ASP A 175 6.63 -14.61 10.30
N ALA A 176 6.26 -14.10 11.48
CA ALA A 176 7.01 -13.08 12.17
C ALA A 176 8.33 -13.62 12.76
N SER A 177 9.41 -12.86 12.61
CA SER A 177 10.73 -13.15 13.17
C SER A 177 11.41 -11.88 13.68
N ALA A 178 12.24 -12.04 14.71
CA ALA A 178 13.00 -10.95 15.33
C ALA A 178 14.50 -11.27 15.30
N ALA A 179 15.30 -10.29 14.92
CA ALA A 179 16.76 -10.39 14.90
C ALA A 179 17.40 -9.14 15.48
N PHE A 180 18.63 -9.28 16.00
CA PHE A 180 19.46 -8.13 16.35
C PHE A 180 20.27 -7.71 15.13
N ASP A 181 20.07 -6.49 14.65
CA ASP A 181 20.86 -5.88 13.60
C ASP A 181 22.04 -5.11 14.22
N GLU A 182 23.25 -5.67 14.12
CA GLU A 182 24.47 -5.01 14.60
C GLU A 182 24.84 -3.77 13.77
N THR A 183 24.21 -3.57 12.61
CA THR A 183 24.46 -2.42 11.75
C THR A 183 23.96 -1.14 12.43
N ASN A 184 24.78 -0.08 12.39
CA ASN A 184 24.45 1.25 12.92
C ASN A 184 24.21 1.33 14.44
N GLY A 185 24.91 0.51 15.23
CA GLY A 185 24.93 0.64 16.69
C GLY A 185 23.95 -0.27 17.44
N GLY A 186 23.34 -1.23 16.75
CA GLY A 186 22.45 -2.22 17.37
C GLY A 186 20.99 -1.79 17.29
N ARG A 187 20.18 -2.53 16.52
CA ARG A 187 18.75 -2.29 16.34
C ARG A 187 17.97 -3.59 16.42
N LEU A 188 16.68 -3.50 16.74
CA LEU A 188 15.77 -4.64 16.58
C LEU A 188 15.30 -4.67 15.11
N ALA A 189 15.60 -5.74 14.39
CA ALA A 189 15.01 -6.01 13.08
C ALA A 189 13.81 -6.95 13.27
N LEU A 190 12.61 -6.46 12.95
CA LEU A 190 11.39 -7.26 12.94
C LEU A 190 10.92 -7.47 11.52
N THR A 191 10.73 -8.74 11.15
CA THR A 191 10.24 -9.13 9.83
C THR A 191 8.93 -9.90 9.97
N PHE A 192 7.94 -9.62 9.12
CA PHE A 192 6.73 -10.43 8.97
C PHE A 192 6.21 -10.37 7.54
N THR A 193 5.30 -11.28 7.21
CA THR A 193 4.61 -11.30 5.91
C THR A 193 3.14 -10.95 6.10
N GLN A 194 2.63 -10.08 5.23
CA GLN A 194 1.21 -9.82 5.07
C GLN A 194 0.70 -10.59 3.86
N HIS A 195 -0.38 -11.33 4.02
CA HIS A 195 -1.13 -11.95 2.93
C HIS A 195 -2.48 -11.24 2.82
N VAL A 196 -2.88 -10.84 1.62
CA VAL A 196 -4.20 -10.27 1.36
C VAL A 196 -4.78 -10.77 0.05
N ASN A 197 -6.10 -10.74 -0.04
CA ASN A 197 -6.82 -10.87 -1.30
C ASN A 197 -7.51 -9.55 -1.62
N VAL A 198 -7.26 -9.01 -2.81
CA VAL A 198 -7.93 -7.82 -3.33
C VAL A 198 -9.10 -8.24 -4.22
N ARG A 199 -10.30 -7.80 -3.85
CA ARG A 199 -11.54 -8.01 -4.62
C ARG A 199 -11.68 -6.94 -5.70
N ALA A 200 -11.56 -7.37 -6.95
CA ALA A 200 -11.65 -6.49 -8.11
C ALA A 200 -12.59 -7.07 -9.17
N ASN A 201 -13.03 -6.23 -10.10
CA ASN A 201 -13.53 -6.66 -11.39
C ASN A 201 -12.43 -6.43 -12.43
N ARG A 202 -12.18 -7.40 -13.31
CA ARG A 202 -11.31 -7.25 -14.48
C ARG A 202 -12.09 -7.64 -15.72
N ASP A 203 -12.21 -6.73 -16.68
CA ASP A 203 -13.09 -6.91 -17.84
C ASP A 203 -14.55 -7.22 -17.46
N SER A 204 -15.01 -6.61 -16.36
CA SER A 204 -16.34 -6.84 -15.74
C SER A 204 -16.52 -8.22 -15.07
N GLU A 205 -15.50 -9.06 -15.03
CA GLU A 205 -15.55 -10.35 -14.33
C GLU A 205 -14.92 -10.23 -12.92
N PRO A 206 -15.55 -10.80 -11.88
CA PRO A 206 -15.04 -10.70 -10.51
C PRO A 206 -13.81 -11.60 -10.33
N VAL A 207 -12.76 -11.03 -9.75
CA VAL A 207 -11.47 -11.70 -9.49
C VAL A 207 -10.94 -11.39 -8.08
N LEU A 208 -10.17 -12.34 -7.55
CA LEU A 208 -9.30 -12.13 -6.39
C LEU A 208 -7.86 -12.01 -6.87
N ILE A 209 -7.18 -10.98 -6.40
CA ILE A 209 -5.75 -10.78 -6.62
C ILE A 209 -5.06 -11.06 -5.27
N GLY A 210 -4.44 -12.23 -5.15
CA GLY A 210 -3.64 -12.55 -3.98
C GLY A 210 -2.34 -11.74 -3.98
N LEU A 211 -1.92 -11.24 -2.82
CA LEU A 211 -0.69 -10.48 -2.65
C LEU A 211 0.04 -10.93 -1.39
N ASP A 212 1.34 -11.15 -1.52
CA ASP A 212 2.23 -11.39 -0.39
C ASP A 212 3.21 -10.23 -0.29
N LYS A 213 3.32 -9.66 0.91
CA LYS A 213 4.24 -8.56 1.21
C LYS A 213 5.05 -8.88 2.44
N THR A 214 6.37 -9.02 2.28
CA THR A 214 7.28 -9.18 3.41
C THR A 214 7.83 -7.81 3.80
N MET A 215 7.66 -7.44 5.06
CA MET A 215 8.13 -6.18 5.61
C MET A 215 9.18 -6.42 6.68
N THR A 216 10.24 -5.63 6.67
CA THR A 216 11.26 -5.57 7.72
C THR A 216 11.35 -4.16 8.27
N PHE A 217 11.10 -4.03 9.57
CA PHE A 217 11.26 -2.81 10.34
C PHE A 217 12.55 -2.86 11.13
N TYR A 218 13.35 -1.79 11.06
CA TYR A 218 14.52 -1.59 11.89
C TYR A 218 14.16 -0.58 12.98
N LEU A 219 14.22 -1.01 14.23
CA LEU A 219 13.68 -0.28 15.36
C LEU A 219 14.79 0.11 16.33
N ILE A 220 14.72 1.36 16.79
CA ILE A 220 15.52 1.87 17.89
C ILE A 220 14.64 2.04 19.12
N GLU A 221 15.18 1.66 20.27
CA GLU A 221 14.53 1.85 21.54
C GLU A 221 14.70 3.30 22.01
N THR A 222 13.63 3.86 22.58
CA THR A 222 13.66 5.19 23.18
C THR A 222 13.02 5.12 24.57
N ALA A 223 13.51 5.94 25.49
CA ALA A 223 12.89 6.11 26.80
C ALA A 223 12.11 7.42 26.80
N ALA A 224 10.81 7.36 26.50
CA ALA A 224 9.91 8.51 26.63
C ALA A 224 9.13 8.38 27.94
N GLY A 225 9.34 9.31 28.89
CA GLY A 225 8.60 9.32 30.15
C GLY A 225 8.83 8.12 31.07
N GLY A 226 9.96 7.41 30.92
CA GLY A 226 10.30 6.22 31.70
C GLY A 226 9.65 4.92 31.21
N GLN A 227 8.90 4.97 30.10
CA GLN A 227 8.47 3.78 29.36
C GLN A 227 9.37 3.60 28.14
N HIS A 228 9.80 2.36 27.91
CA HIS A 228 10.50 1.97 26.70
C HIS A 228 9.47 1.97 25.55
N THR A 229 9.77 2.73 24.50
CA THR A 229 8.97 2.81 23.28
C THR A 229 9.87 2.65 22.06
N TRP A 230 9.31 2.15 20.97
CA TRP A 230 10.05 1.92 19.74
C TRP A 230 9.82 3.05 18.73
N LEU A 231 10.88 3.42 18.01
CA LEU A 231 10.80 4.21 16.79
C LEU A 231 11.31 3.40 15.60
N ILE A 232 10.66 3.56 14.46
CA ILE A 232 11.05 3.03 13.16
C ILE A 232 12.19 3.88 12.62
N ASP A 233 13.38 3.30 12.60
CA ASP A 233 14.62 3.91 12.11
C ASP A 233 15.00 3.43 10.70
N GLY A 234 14.27 2.43 10.20
CA GLY A 234 14.40 1.95 8.84
C GLY A 234 13.22 1.07 8.46
N LEU A 235 12.90 1.06 7.17
CA LEU A 235 11.85 0.22 6.61
C LEU A 235 12.30 -0.32 5.26
N SER A 236 12.17 -1.63 5.08
CA SER A 236 12.22 -2.28 3.78
C SER A 236 11.00 -3.16 3.60
N ALA A 237 10.51 -3.23 2.38
CA ALA A 237 9.43 -4.10 2.02
C ALA A 237 9.69 -4.68 0.63
N GLU A 238 9.35 -5.94 0.48
CA GLU A 238 9.37 -6.66 -0.78
C GLU A 238 8.00 -7.28 -0.99
N TRP A 239 7.58 -7.38 -2.23
CA TRP A 239 6.29 -7.97 -2.57
C TRP A 239 6.48 -9.04 -3.64
N ALA A 240 5.67 -10.08 -3.52
CA ALA A 240 5.44 -11.04 -4.57
C ALA A 240 4.03 -10.83 -5.09
N GLY A 241 3.90 -10.54 -6.39
CA GLY A 241 2.58 -10.53 -7.03
C GLY A 241 2.01 -11.95 -6.98
N GLY A 242 0.82 -12.10 -6.40
CA GLY A 242 0.18 -13.41 -6.30
C GLY A 242 -0.67 -13.76 -7.52
N GLN A 243 -1.38 -14.87 -7.38
CA GLN A 243 -2.23 -15.41 -8.43
C GLN A 243 -3.50 -14.58 -8.57
N VAL A 244 -3.92 -14.34 -9.81
CA VAL A 244 -5.26 -13.82 -10.11
C VAL A 244 -6.17 -15.02 -10.33
N VAL A 245 -7.17 -15.17 -9.48
CA VAL A 245 -8.13 -16.27 -9.54
C VAL A 245 -9.56 -15.73 -9.69
N PRO A 246 -10.48 -16.48 -10.30
CA PRO A 246 -11.90 -16.10 -10.29
C PRO A 246 -12.40 -15.94 -8.85
N ASP A 247 -13.11 -14.86 -8.56
CA ASP A 247 -13.78 -14.68 -7.28
C ASP A 247 -15.13 -15.42 -7.31
N THR A 248 -15.19 -16.60 -6.70
CA THR A 248 -16.43 -17.38 -6.57
C THR A 248 -17.23 -17.03 -5.32
N SER A 249 -16.77 -16.05 -4.52
CA SER A 249 -17.48 -15.57 -3.34
C SER A 249 -18.56 -14.57 -3.76
N GLY A 250 -19.79 -15.07 -3.94
CA GLY A 250 -20.98 -14.22 -4.12
C GLY A 250 -21.86 -14.50 -5.34
N SER A 251 -21.92 -15.74 -5.83
CA SER A 251 -23.06 -16.20 -6.66
C SER A 251 -24.18 -16.78 -5.80
#